data_AF-A0A7Y9K249-F1
#
_entry.id   AF-A0A7Y9K249-F1
#
_cell.length_a   1.000
_cell.length_b   1.000
_cell.length_c   1.000
_cell.angle_alpha   90.00
_cell.angle_beta   90.00
_cell.angle_gamma   90.00
#
_symmetry.space_group_name_H-M   'P 1'
#
loop_
_entity.id
_entity.type
_entity.pdbx_description
1 polymer ?
#
loop_
_entity_poly.entity_id
_entity_poly.type
_entity_poly.pdbx_seq_one_letter_code
_entity_poly.pdbx_strand_id
1 'polypeptide(L)' 'MPLDTRRENDLAALARAVDSNTLAVWLVNRHHPYGTVSTVGTWHASMTELPGLTLAAVNEAFQRSDDLTGR' A
#
# COMPACT_ATOMS: atom_id res chain seq x y z
N MET A 1 6.65 -7.56 2.98
CA MET A 1 6.32 -6.13 3.10
C MET A 1 6.81 -5.65 4.45
N PRO A 2 7.63 -4.58 4.50
CA PRO A 2 8.01 -3.98 5.77
C PRO A 2 6.76 -3.47 6.49
N LEU A 3 6.74 -3.64 7.81
CA LEU A 3 5.72 -3.09 8.67
C LEU A 3 6.36 -2.08 9.61
N ASP A 4 5.61 -1.04 9.93
CA ASP A 4 6.03 -0.09 10.95
C ASP A 4 5.82 -0.66 12.36
N THR A 5 6.14 0.14 13.38
CA THR A 5 5.95 -0.25 14.79
C THR A 5 4.48 -0.46 15.18
N ARG A 6 3.53 0.00 14.36
CA ARG A 6 2.08 -0.14 14.53
C ARG A 6 1.51 -1.34 13.75
N ARG A 7 2.37 -2.09 13.04
CA ARG A 7 1.98 -3.19 12.14
C ARG A 7 1.17 -2.73 10.94
N GLU A 8 1.27 -1.46 10.56
CA GLU A 8 0.76 -0.93 9.30
C GLU A 8 1.78 -1.20 8.18
N ASN A 9 1.33 -1.18 6.92
CA ASN A 9 2.24 -1.23 5.78
C ASN A 9 3.21 -0.04 5.85
N ASP A 10 4.51 -0.30 5.93
CA ASP A 10 5.52 0.76 5.94
C ASP A 10 5.74 1.26 4.51
N LEU A 11 4.90 2.22 4.10
CA LEU A 11 4.92 2.78 2.75
C LEU A 11 6.21 3.56 2.45
N ALA A 12 6.84 4.15 3.47
CA ALA A 12 8.09 4.86 3.30
C ALA A 12 9.27 3.90 3.07
N ALA A 13 9.32 2.78 3.81
CA ALA A 13 10.30 1.72 3.55
C ALA A 13 10.05 1.04 2.19
N LEU A 14 8.80 0.89 1.80
CA LEU A 14 8.44 0.41 0.47
C LEU A 14 8.95 1.34 -0.63
N ALA A 15 8.66 2.64 -0.55
CA ALA A 15 9.11 3.62 -1.54
C ALA A 15 10.65 3.63 -1.68
N ARG A 16 11.39 3.54 -0.57
CA ARG A 16 12.87 3.44 -0.59
C ARG A 16 13.40 2.16 -1.22
N ALA A 17 12.60 1.09 -1.26
CA ALA A 17 13.00 -0.20 -1.83
C ALA A 17 12.70 -0.31 -3.35
N VAL A 18 11.96 0.66 -3.91
CA VAL A 18 11.60 0.69 -5.33
C VAL A 18 12.66 1.47 -6.10
N ASP A 19 13.12 0.90 -7.21
CA ASP A 19 14.11 1.49 -8.10
C ASP A 19 13.66 1.47 -9.57
N SER A 20 14.53 1.93 -10.48
CA SER A 20 14.26 1.96 -11.92
C SER A 20 14.06 0.58 -12.56
N ASN A 21 14.43 -0.51 -11.87
CA ASN A 21 14.24 -1.88 -12.34
C ASN A 21 12.94 -2.49 -11.80
N THR A 22 12.26 -1.81 -10.89
CA THR A 22 11.03 -2.29 -10.26
C THR A 22 9.83 -2.03 -11.16
N LEU A 23 9.35 -3.09 -11.80
CA LEU A 23 8.23 -3.03 -12.74
C LEU A 23 6.87 -2.86 -12.03
N ALA A 24 6.71 -3.47 -10.86
CA ALA A 24 5.45 -3.44 -10.14
C ALA A 24 5.62 -3.53 -8.62
N VAL A 25 4.69 -2.91 -7.92
CA VAL A 25 4.51 -2.98 -6.48
C VAL A 25 3.11 -3.49 -6.20
N TRP A 26 3.02 -4.58 -5.44
CA TRP A 26 1.76 -5.19 -5.01
C TRP A 26 1.62 -5.09 -3.49
N LEU A 27 0.60 -4.39 -3.02
CA LEU A 27 0.32 -4.21 -1.60
C LEU A 27 -1.02 -4.84 -1.23
N VAL A 28 -1.11 -5.54 -0.09
CA VAL A 28 -2.40 -5.97 0.48
C VAL A 28 -2.87 -4.92 1.50
N ASN A 29 -4.07 -4.39 1.30
CA ASN A 29 -4.70 -3.42 2.19
C ASN A 29 -6.20 -3.66 2.21
N ARG A 30 -6.88 -3.97 3.31
CA ARG A 30 -6.43 -4.15 4.71
C ARG A 30 -5.33 -5.21 4.86
N HIS A 31 -4.28 -4.90 5.60
CA HIS A 31 -3.11 -5.78 5.77
C HIS A 31 -3.50 -7.09 6.46
N HIS A 32 -2.97 -8.22 5.97
CA HIS A 32 -3.14 -9.54 6.57
C HIS A 32 -1.83 -10.02 7.21
N PRO A 33 -1.82 -10.51 8.47
CA PRO A 33 -2.97 -10.87 9.29
C PRO A 33 -3.50 -9.78 10.23
N TYR A 34 -2.82 -8.61 10.29
CA TYR A 34 -3.02 -7.66 11.38
C TYR A 34 -4.27 -6.77 11.29
N GLY A 35 -4.94 -6.71 10.13
CA GLY A 35 -6.18 -5.96 9.97
C GLY A 35 -5.99 -4.44 9.90
N THR A 36 -4.75 -3.95 9.85
CA THR A 36 -4.41 -2.53 9.74
C THR A 36 -4.71 -1.98 8.33
N VAL A 37 -4.98 -0.68 8.23
CA VAL A 37 -5.42 -0.04 7.00
C VAL A 37 -4.56 1.17 6.70
N SER A 38 -3.97 1.21 5.51
CA SER A 38 -3.44 2.44 4.92
C SER A 38 -4.59 3.21 4.27
N THR A 39 -4.70 4.50 4.58
CA THR A 39 -5.73 5.35 3.96
C THR A 39 -5.43 5.58 2.48
N VAL A 40 -6.47 5.89 1.69
CA VAL A 40 -6.33 6.24 0.27
C VAL A 40 -5.37 7.42 0.09
N GLY A 41 -5.49 8.46 0.93
CA GLY A 41 -4.61 9.63 0.88
C GLY A 41 -3.13 9.29 1.15
N THR A 42 -2.88 8.47 2.17
CA THR A 42 -1.51 8.02 2.50
C THR A 42 -0.91 7.17 1.39
N TRP A 43 -1.72 6.27 0.79
CA TRP A 43 -1.30 5.48 -0.36
C TRP A 43 -0.94 6.37 -1.56
N HIS A 44 -1.84 7.26 -1.97
CA HIS A 44 -1.59 8.17 -3.09
C HIS A 44 -0.34 9.02 -2.90
N ALA A 45 -0.15 9.60 -1.71
CA ALA A 45 1.05 10.38 -1.42
C ALA A 45 2.32 9.53 -1.58
N SER A 46 2.32 8.29 -1.09
CA SER A 46 3.46 7.39 -1.21
C SER A 46 3.74 6.97 -2.67
N MET A 47 2.71 6.81 -3.48
CA MET A 47 2.88 6.43 -4.90
C MET A 47 3.49 7.54 -5.74
N THR A 48 3.33 8.81 -5.36
CA THR A 48 4.00 9.93 -6.06
C THR A 48 5.51 9.93 -5.90
N GLU A 49 6.04 9.16 -4.94
CA GLU A 49 7.48 9.00 -4.73
C GLU A 49 8.09 7.86 -5.57
N LEU A 50 7.27 7.04 -6.24
CA LEU A 50 7.75 5.93 -7.06
C LEU A 50 8.22 6.38 -8.44
N PRO A 51 9.16 5.65 -9.08
CA PRO A 51 9.53 5.88 -10.47
C PRO A 51 8.31 5.80 -11.40
N GLY A 52 8.21 6.72 -12.36
CA GLY A 52 7.01 6.88 -13.22
C GLY A 52 6.65 5.69 -14.13
N LEU A 53 7.47 4.64 -14.18
CA LEU A 53 7.19 3.40 -14.93
C LEU A 53 6.81 2.21 -14.03
N THR A 54 6.75 2.39 -12.71
CA THR A 54 6.35 1.33 -11.78
C THR A 54 4.83 1.24 -11.68
N LEU A 55 4.26 0.06 -11.97
CA LEU A 55 2.85 -0.21 -11.75
C LEU A 55 2.56 -0.43 -10.26
N ALA A 56 1.69 0.37 -9.67
CA ALA A 56 1.27 0.21 -8.28
C ALA A 56 -0.14 -0.40 -8.18
N ALA A 57 -0.28 -1.54 -7.50
CA ALA A 57 -1.54 -2.24 -7.31
C ALA A 57 -1.83 -2.51 -5.83
N VAL A 58 -3.09 -2.28 -5.43
CA VAL A 58 -3.59 -2.58 -4.09
C VAL A 58 -4.58 -3.75 -4.19
N ASN A 59 -4.32 -4.80 -3.42
CA ASN A 59 -5.22 -5.92 -3.22
C ASN A 59 -6.07 -5.68 -1.97
N GLU A 60 -7.38 -5.51 -2.20
CA GLU A 60 -8.38 -5.26 -1.16
C GLU A 60 -9.20 -6.51 -0.81
N ALA A 61 -8.62 -7.71 -0.93
CA ALA A 61 -9.31 -8.98 -0.63
C ALA A 61 -9.89 -9.09 0.78
N PHE A 62 -9.44 -8.25 1.73
CA PHE A 62 -9.93 -8.22 3.12
C PHE A 62 -10.78 -6.97 3.44
N GLN A 63 -11.21 -6.22 2.42
CA GLN A 63 -12.16 -5.11 2.58
C GLN A 63 -13.50 -5.65 3.10
N ARG A 64 -14.12 -4.96 4.07
CA ARG A 64 -15.51 -5.24 4.45
C ARG A 64 -16.46 -4.51 3.51
N SER A 65 -17.61 -5.09 3.22
CA SER A 65 -18.59 -4.55 2.26
C SER A 65 -19.10 -3.15 2.66
N ASP A 66 -19.18 -2.89 3.95
CA ASP A 66 -19.58 -1.64 4.60
C ASP A 66 -18.51 -0.53 4.45
N ASP A 67 -17.24 -0.89 4.21
CA ASP A 67 -16.16 0.05 3.90
C ASP A 67 -16.22 0.58 2.44
N LEU A 68 -17.02 -0.04 1.54
CA LEU A 68 -17.18 0.39 0.14
C LEU A 68 -18.26 1.47 -0.03
N THR A 69 -19.20 1.56 0.91
CA THR A 69 -20.33 2.51 0.85
C THR A 69 -19.94 3.96 1.13
N GLY A 70 -18.71 4.23 1.58
CA GLY A 70 -18.21 5.57 1.93
C GLY A 70 -17.01 6.05 1.12
N ARG A 71 -16.75 5.43 -0.03
CA ARG A 71 -15.65 5.78 -0.95
C ARG A 71 -16.15 6.49 -2.19
#